data_AF-A0A8S0ZTN3-F1
#
_entry.id   AF-A0A8S0ZTN3-F1
#
_cell.length_a   1.000
_cell.length_b   1.000
_cell.length_c   1.000
_cell.angle_alpha   90.00
_cell.angle_beta   90.00
_cell.angle_gamma   90.00
#
_symmetry.space_group_name_H-M   'P 1'
#
loop_
_entity.id
_entity.type
_entity.pdbx_description
1 polymer ?
#
loop_
_entity_poly.entity_id
_entity_poly.type
_entity_poly.pdbx_seq_one_letter_code
_entity_poly.pdbx_strand_id
1 'polypeptide(L)'
;MVAPDLVPIIENIAREGGLSTKVIVEDYSEIIKTEKSNKLRKPEFSWTAYYDIDDINGYLKNMSKSYPKSTKLIIGGKSYEGRDILGLRIKTQSNKEKPVIFIESDYGTSKDPCDYQTYGGSKPFSEIETRTLSEYISKLDNLKGYIAFHADAQLLLLPYSDSTEHDQYYDDLKKIGQTSLDYGYEVNKEKYEGPATAAELLYKASGGSMDWVHQTVGTPLTFTYELRGNHFHWPSNRIPEQGDEVTQMMVGLTTEARKLGYFSKN
;
A
#
# COMPACT_ATOMS: atom_id res chain seq x y z
N MET A 1 -8.74 18.02 -5.72
CA MET A 1 -9.50 18.03 -7.00
C MET A 1 -10.72 18.93 -6.81
N VAL A 2 -11.13 19.71 -7.81
CA VAL A 2 -12.26 20.66 -7.70
C VAL A 2 -13.23 20.37 -8.84
N ALA A 3 -14.53 20.28 -8.54
CA ALA A 3 -15.55 20.13 -9.58
C ALA A 3 -15.56 21.38 -10.49
N PRO A 4 -15.73 21.25 -11.82
CA PRO A 4 -15.58 22.38 -12.75
C PRO A 4 -16.44 23.61 -12.41
N ASP A 5 -17.65 23.39 -11.91
CA ASP A 5 -18.59 24.42 -11.49
C ASP A 5 -18.17 25.17 -10.21
N LEU A 6 -17.31 24.56 -9.39
CA LEU A 6 -16.78 25.15 -8.17
C LEU A 6 -15.44 25.88 -8.37
N VAL A 7 -14.79 25.75 -9.53
CA VAL A 7 -13.49 26.39 -9.81
C VAL A 7 -13.54 27.91 -9.58
N PRO A 8 -14.52 28.67 -10.13
CA PRO A 8 -14.55 30.13 -9.93
C PRO A 8 -14.70 30.52 -8.45
N ILE A 9 -15.42 29.70 -7.68
CA ILE A 9 -15.66 29.93 -6.25
C ILE A 9 -14.34 29.74 -5.48
N ILE A 10 -13.63 28.64 -5.73
CA ILE A 10 -12.36 28.35 -5.06
C ILE A 10 -11.29 29.37 -5.43
N GLU A 11 -11.20 29.79 -6.70
CA GLU A 11 -10.28 30.85 -7.12
C GLU A 11 -10.57 32.18 -6.41
N ASN A 12 -11.85 32.53 -6.23
CA ASN A 12 -12.21 33.72 -5.48
C ASN A 12 -11.80 33.62 -4.00
N ILE A 13 -12.10 32.49 -3.35
CA ILE A 13 -11.72 32.25 -1.95
C ILE A 13 -10.20 32.32 -1.79
N ALA A 14 -9.44 31.71 -2.69
CA ALA A 14 -7.98 31.74 -2.65
C ALA A 14 -7.44 33.16 -2.78
N ARG A 15 -7.99 33.95 -3.71
CA ARG A 15 -7.61 35.35 -3.92
C ARG A 15 -7.93 36.21 -2.69
N GLU A 16 -9.14 36.08 -2.13
CA GLU A 16 -9.55 36.84 -0.93
C GLU A 16 -8.72 36.44 0.31
N GLY A 17 -8.34 35.17 0.41
CA GLY A 17 -7.47 34.65 1.46
C GLY A 17 -5.98 34.94 1.26
N GLY A 18 -5.58 35.59 0.15
CA GLY A 18 -4.17 35.85 -0.16
C GLY A 18 -3.34 34.59 -0.42
N LEU A 19 -3.98 33.50 -0.83
CA LEU A 19 -3.35 32.21 -1.11
C LEU A 19 -2.79 32.18 -2.53
N SER A 20 -1.57 31.66 -2.68
CA SER A 20 -0.99 31.35 -3.99
C SER A 20 -1.49 29.98 -4.46
N THR A 21 -2.04 29.91 -5.67
CA THR A 21 -2.57 28.68 -6.26
C THR A 21 -1.88 28.34 -7.57
N LYS A 22 -1.68 27.04 -7.82
CA LYS A 22 -1.17 26.52 -9.09
C LYS A 22 -2.08 25.39 -9.56
N VAL A 23 -2.56 25.48 -10.81
CA VAL A 23 -3.27 24.38 -11.45
C VAL A 23 -2.26 23.29 -11.80
N ILE A 24 -2.45 22.10 -11.24
CA ILE A 24 -1.59 20.92 -11.49
C ILE A 24 -2.07 20.15 -12.70
N VAL A 25 -3.40 19.96 -12.81
CA VAL A 25 -4.07 19.30 -13.94
C VAL A 25 -5.23 20.19 -14.36
N GLU A 26 -5.25 20.59 -15.64
CA GLU A 26 -6.28 21.47 -16.20
C GLU A 26 -7.58 20.72 -16.48
N ASP A 27 -7.49 19.58 -17.18
CA ASP A 27 -8.66 18.73 -17.50
C ASP A 27 -8.39 17.27 -17.11
N TYR A 28 -8.99 16.87 -15.98
CA TYR A 28 -8.89 15.50 -15.48
C TYR A 28 -9.67 14.50 -16.36
N SER A 29 -10.60 14.96 -17.20
CA SER A 29 -11.37 14.10 -18.09
C SER A 29 -10.50 13.52 -19.22
N GLU A 30 -9.51 14.26 -19.70
CA GLU A 30 -8.56 13.78 -20.72
C GLU A 30 -7.65 12.68 -20.19
N ILE A 31 -7.22 12.81 -18.93
CA ILE A 31 -6.52 11.76 -18.19
C ILE A 31 -7.38 10.48 -18.14
N ILE A 32 -8.63 10.60 -17.69
CA ILE A 32 -9.55 9.45 -17.59
C ILE A 32 -9.81 8.82 -18.96
N LYS A 33 -10.01 9.62 -20.01
CA LYS A 33 -10.23 9.13 -21.38
C LYS A 33 -9.01 8.37 -21.89
N THR A 34 -7.81 8.87 -21.63
CA THR A 34 -6.55 8.23 -22.02
C THR A 34 -6.34 6.90 -21.31
N GLU A 35 -6.64 6.84 -20.00
CA GLU A 35 -6.58 5.60 -19.25
C GLU A 35 -7.58 4.55 -19.80
N LYS A 36 -8.82 4.98 -20.07
CA LYS A 36 -9.87 4.11 -20.61
C LYS A 36 -9.60 3.67 -22.05
N SER A 37 -8.98 4.51 -22.88
CA SER A 37 -8.63 4.14 -24.26
C SER A 37 -7.48 3.13 -24.31
N ASN A 38 -6.50 3.26 -23.42
CA ASN A 38 -5.43 2.28 -23.24
C ASN A 38 -5.95 0.94 -22.68
N LYS A 39 -7.16 0.93 -22.12
CA LYS A 39 -7.91 -0.26 -21.68
C LYS A 39 -8.51 -1.09 -22.83
N LEU A 40 -8.31 -0.72 -24.10
CA LEU A 40 -8.74 -1.53 -25.26
C LEU A 40 -8.22 -2.98 -25.09
N ARG A 41 -9.14 -3.85 -24.65
CA ARG A 41 -8.92 -5.19 -24.09
C ARG A 41 -7.80 -5.94 -24.79
N LYS A 42 -6.64 -6.01 -24.13
CA LYS A 42 -5.68 -7.07 -24.44
C LYS A 42 -6.34 -8.39 -24.02
N PRO A 43 -6.40 -9.41 -24.90
CA PRO A 43 -7.04 -10.69 -24.59
C PRO A 43 -6.34 -11.49 -23.48
N GLU A 44 -5.16 -11.04 -23.05
CA GLU A 44 -4.33 -11.70 -22.04
C GLU A 44 -3.86 -10.69 -20.98
N PHE A 45 -3.69 -11.18 -19.75
CA PHE A 45 -3.15 -10.38 -18.64
C PHE A 45 -1.73 -9.92 -18.97
N SER A 46 -1.43 -8.64 -18.75
CA SER A 46 -0.15 -8.01 -19.06
C SER A 46 0.24 -7.06 -17.94
N TRP A 47 1.51 -6.68 -17.87
CA TRP A 47 2.01 -5.78 -16.82
C TRP A 47 1.96 -4.29 -17.21
N THR A 48 1.24 -3.93 -18.27
CA THR A 48 1.25 -2.57 -18.87
C THR A 48 -0.14 -1.92 -18.92
N ALA A 49 -1.08 -2.41 -18.11
CA ALA A 49 -2.47 -2.00 -18.12
C ALA A 49 -3.08 -2.06 -16.72
N TYR A 50 -4.09 -1.23 -16.48
CA TYR A 50 -5.01 -1.37 -15.34
C TYR A 50 -6.16 -2.30 -15.70
N TYR A 51 -6.57 -3.11 -14.73
CA TYR A 51 -7.52 -4.19 -14.90
C TYR A 51 -8.73 -4.03 -14.00
N ASP A 52 -9.88 -4.54 -14.44
CA ASP A 52 -11.04 -4.65 -13.57
C ASP A 52 -10.82 -5.78 -12.56
N ILE A 53 -11.59 -5.75 -11.47
CA ILE A 53 -11.42 -6.71 -10.36
C ILE A 53 -11.58 -8.17 -10.81
N ASP A 54 -12.45 -8.44 -11.80
CA ASP A 54 -12.67 -9.78 -12.32
C ASP A 54 -11.46 -10.33 -13.08
N ASP A 55 -10.73 -9.47 -13.81
CA ASP A 55 -9.51 -9.83 -14.51
C ASP A 55 -8.38 -10.16 -13.51
N ILE A 56 -8.24 -9.34 -12.46
CA ILE A 56 -7.26 -9.56 -11.37
C ILE A 56 -7.59 -10.87 -10.62
N ASN A 57 -8.86 -11.07 -10.27
CA ASN A 57 -9.32 -12.30 -9.62
C ASN A 57 -9.11 -13.53 -10.51
N GLY A 58 -9.35 -13.40 -11.81
CA GLY A 58 -9.04 -14.42 -12.81
C GLY A 58 -7.55 -14.76 -12.85
N TYR A 59 -6.69 -13.74 -12.84
CA TYR A 59 -5.24 -13.89 -12.79
C TYR A 59 -4.77 -14.63 -11.53
N LEU A 60 -5.25 -14.23 -10.33
CA LEU A 60 -4.87 -14.90 -9.07
C LEU A 60 -5.29 -16.38 -9.05
N LYS A 61 -6.50 -16.68 -9.52
CA LYS A 61 -7.01 -18.06 -9.65
C LYS A 61 -6.14 -18.87 -10.62
N ASN A 62 -5.79 -18.29 -11.77
CA ASN A 62 -4.93 -18.96 -12.75
C ASN A 62 -3.51 -19.17 -12.22
N MET A 63 -2.92 -18.19 -11.54
CA MET A 63 -1.61 -18.31 -10.91
C MET A 63 -1.57 -19.44 -9.87
N SER A 64 -2.63 -19.58 -9.06
CA SER A 64 -2.73 -20.70 -8.11
C SER A 64 -2.87 -22.08 -8.79
N LYS A 65 -3.50 -22.14 -9.96
CA LYS A 65 -3.66 -23.37 -10.74
C LYS A 65 -2.41 -23.76 -11.51
N SER A 66 -1.69 -22.78 -12.06
CA SER A 66 -0.48 -22.99 -12.86
C SER A 66 0.74 -23.33 -12.00
N TYR A 67 0.81 -22.81 -10.77
CA TYR A 67 1.96 -23.01 -9.87
C TYR A 67 1.58 -23.59 -8.50
N PRO A 68 0.81 -24.70 -8.42
CA PRO A 68 0.20 -25.18 -7.17
C PRO A 68 1.22 -25.64 -6.10
N LYS A 69 2.46 -25.90 -6.51
CA LYS A 69 3.58 -26.21 -5.59
C LYS A 69 4.08 -24.97 -4.85
N SER A 70 3.96 -23.80 -5.47
CA SER A 70 4.53 -22.53 -4.98
C SER A 70 3.47 -21.51 -4.56
N THR A 71 2.21 -21.71 -4.94
CA THR A 71 1.13 -20.77 -4.66
C THR A 71 -0.08 -21.48 -4.08
N LYS A 72 -0.87 -20.75 -3.27
CA LYS A 72 -2.18 -21.17 -2.77
C LYS A 72 -3.11 -19.97 -2.75
N LEU A 73 -4.23 -20.04 -3.45
CA LEU A 73 -5.30 -19.05 -3.33
C LEU A 73 -5.88 -19.06 -1.92
N ILE A 74 -6.05 -17.87 -1.35
CA ILE A 74 -6.67 -17.61 -0.06
C ILE A 74 -7.94 -16.80 -0.33
N ILE A 75 -9.01 -17.12 0.39
CA ILE A 75 -10.21 -16.29 0.47
C ILE A 75 -10.18 -15.70 1.88
N GLY A 76 -9.85 -14.41 1.98
CA GLY A 76 -9.73 -13.70 3.26
C GLY A 76 -11.07 -13.35 3.87
N GLY A 77 -12.12 -13.24 3.06
CA GLY A 77 -13.46 -12.86 3.48
C GLY A 77 -14.34 -12.49 2.32
N LYS A 78 -15.42 -11.76 2.63
CA LYS A 78 -16.32 -11.13 1.66
C LYS A 78 -16.30 -9.62 1.86
N SER A 79 -16.40 -8.87 0.77
CA SER A 79 -16.65 -7.43 0.82
C SER A 79 -18.09 -7.14 1.29
N TYR A 80 -18.40 -5.87 1.56
CA TYR A 80 -19.74 -5.41 1.92
C TYR A 80 -20.78 -5.83 0.86
N GLU A 81 -20.42 -5.71 -0.41
CA GLU A 81 -21.24 -6.14 -1.56
C GLU A 81 -21.15 -7.65 -1.88
N GLY A 82 -20.52 -8.45 -1.02
CA GLY A 82 -20.49 -9.92 -1.13
C GLY A 82 -19.45 -10.50 -2.11
N ARG A 83 -18.47 -9.72 -2.56
CA ARG A 83 -17.37 -10.21 -3.42
C ARG A 83 -16.32 -10.94 -2.60
N ASP A 84 -15.71 -11.99 -3.14
CA ASP A 84 -14.56 -12.64 -2.48
C ASP A 84 -13.37 -11.70 -2.39
N ILE A 85 -12.79 -11.58 -1.20
CA ILE A 85 -11.49 -10.91 -1.00
C ILE A 85 -10.42 -11.97 -1.19
N LEU A 86 -9.74 -11.93 -2.35
CA LEU A 86 -8.75 -12.94 -2.72
C LEU A 86 -7.34 -12.49 -2.33
N GLY A 87 -6.57 -13.43 -1.78
CA GLY A 87 -5.14 -13.30 -1.57
C GLY A 87 -4.38 -14.47 -2.22
N LEU A 88 -3.10 -14.27 -2.51
CA LEU A 88 -2.23 -15.33 -3.02
C LEU A 88 -1.10 -15.61 -2.04
N ARG A 89 -1.15 -16.76 -1.38
CA ARG A 89 -0.04 -17.21 -0.53
C ARG A 89 1.06 -17.79 -1.40
N ILE A 90 2.21 -17.13 -1.45
CA ILE A 90 3.42 -17.62 -2.10
C ILE A 90 4.26 -18.38 -1.07
N LYS A 91 4.69 -19.60 -1.41
CA LYS A 91 5.50 -20.48 -0.55
C LYS A 91 6.59 -21.15 -1.38
N THR A 92 7.78 -21.28 -0.81
CA THR A 92 8.77 -22.24 -1.31
C THR A 92 8.52 -23.61 -0.64
N GLN A 93 8.92 -24.72 -1.27
CA GLN A 93 8.83 -26.04 -0.61
C GLN A 93 9.86 -26.10 0.53
N SER A 94 9.40 -26.26 1.77
CA SER A 94 10.27 -26.46 2.94
C SER A 94 9.46 -27.08 4.07
N ASN A 95 10.13 -27.92 4.87
CA ASN A 95 9.56 -28.57 6.05
C ASN A 95 9.65 -27.69 7.32
N LYS A 96 10.02 -26.41 7.19
CA LYS A 96 10.12 -25.46 8.31
C LYS A 96 8.98 -24.43 8.24
N GLU A 97 8.46 -24.04 9.40
CA GLU A 97 7.62 -22.86 9.58
C GLU A 97 8.36 -21.61 9.05
N LYS A 98 7.62 -20.71 8.39
CA LYS A 98 8.21 -19.60 7.62
C LYS A 98 7.68 -18.25 8.09
N PRO A 99 8.53 -17.21 8.05
CA PRO A 99 8.05 -15.85 8.21
C PRO A 99 6.97 -15.53 7.17
N VAL A 100 5.87 -14.95 7.62
CA VAL A 100 4.86 -14.36 6.73
C VAL A 100 5.12 -12.87 6.61
N ILE A 101 5.02 -12.35 5.38
CA ILE A 101 4.90 -10.92 5.08
C ILE A 101 3.51 -10.73 4.48
N PHE A 102 2.72 -9.83 5.07
CA PHE A 102 1.38 -9.50 4.61
C PHE A 102 1.36 -8.13 3.92
N ILE A 103 0.56 -7.94 2.87
CA ILE A 103 0.52 -6.70 2.08
C ILE A 103 -0.92 -6.21 1.83
N GLU A 104 -1.23 -4.94 2.13
CA GLU A 104 -2.53 -4.26 1.85
C GLU A 104 -2.43 -2.73 1.68
N SER A 105 -3.56 -2.00 1.68
CA SER A 105 -3.68 -0.53 1.55
C SER A 105 -5.01 -0.04 2.16
N ASP A 106 -5.00 0.86 3.16
CA ASP A 106 -6.21 1.61 3.63
C ASP A 106 -5.88 2.76 4.61
N TYR A 107 -6.78 3.75 4.78
CA TYR A 107 -6.65 4.87 5.73
C TYR A 107 -8.00 5.48 6.17
N GLY A 108 -8.15 5.90 7.46
CA GLY A 108 -9.26 6.75 7.93
C GLY A 108 -9.10 7.34 9.35
N THR A 109 -9.54 8.58 9.60
CA THR A 109 -9.38 9.34 10.87
C THR A 109 -10.57 10.16 11.40
N SER A 110 -11.56 10.52 10.58
CA SER A 110 -12.73 11.33 10.94
C SER A 110 -13.85 10.52 11.61
N LYS A 111 -14.67 11.18 12.43
CA LYS A 111 -15.88 10.59 13.05
C LYS A 111 -17.17 10.99 12.34
N ASP A 112 -17.09 11.92 11.39
CA ASP A 112 -18.23 12.35 10.61
C ASP A 112 -18.49 11.34 9.48
N PRO A 113 -19.64 10.64 9.45
CA PRO A 113 -19.96 9.72 8.36
C PRO A 113 -20.10 10.41 7.00
N CYS A 114 -20.23 11.74 6.96
CA CYS A 114 -20.23 12.53 5.73
C CYS A 114 -18.83 12.94 5.28
N ASP A 115 -17.79 12.68 6.08
CA ASP A 115 -16.41 12.81 5.65
C ASP A 115 -16.05 11.64 4.73
N TYR A 116 -16.35 11.84 3.45
CA TYR A 116 -16.20 10.83 2.40
C TYR A 116 -14.74 10.44 2.10
N GLN A 117 -13.74 11.08 2.74
CA GLN A 117 -12.32 10.78 2.53
C GLN A 117 -11.71 10.08 3.72
N THR A 118 -12.09 10.45 4.93
CA THR A 118 -11.39 9.99 6.11
C THR A 118 -12.30 9.42 7.19
N TYR A 119 -13.60 9.20 6.98
CA TYR A 119 -14.44 8.57 8.01
C TYR A 119 -13.88 7.22 8.50
N GLY A 120 -13.50 7.14 9.78
CA GLY A 120 -12.89 5.98 10.42
C GLY A 120 -13.88 4.89 10.85
N GLY A 121 -15.15 4.99 10.43
CA GLY A 121 -16.18 4.01 10.74
C GLY A 121 -16.85 4.21 12.11
N SER A 122 -17.86 3.39 12.36
CA SER A 122 -18.67 3.47 13.60
C SER A 122 -17.98 2.88 14.82
N LYS A 123 -16.97 2.02 14.60
CA LYS A 123 -16.12 1.37 15.60
C LYS A 123 -14.90 0.73 14.89
N PRO A 124 -13.82 0.38 15.61
CA PRO A 124 -12.73 -0.39 15.02
C PRO A 124 -13.25 -1.65 14.32
N PHE A 125 -12.78 -1.89 13.08
CA PHE A 125 -13.21 -3.01 12.24
C PHE A 125 -14.73 -3.04 11.97
N SER A 126 -15.39 -1.88 11.83
CA SER A 126 -16.78 -1.83 11.37
C SER A 126 -16.92 -2.37 9.94
N GLU A 127 -15.96 -2.05 9.08
CA GLU A 127 -15.92 -2.51 7.68
C GLU A 127 -15.64 -4.02 7.65
N ILE A 128 -16.36 -4.75 6.79
CA ILE A 128 -16.21 -6.21 6.74
C ILE A 128 -14.85 -6.60 6.13
N GLU A 129 -14.34 -5.78 5.22
CA GLU A 129 -13.04 -5.90 4.59
C GLU A 129 -11.92 -5.88 5.65
N THR A 130 -11.85 -4.83 6.46
CA THR A 130 -10.82 -4.69 7.50
C THR A 130 -11.01 -5.70 8.62
N ARG A 131 -12.25 -6.02 9.00
CA ARG A 131 -12.54 -7.04 10.01
C ARG A 131 -12.06 -8.43 9.59
N THR A 132 -12.46 -8.89 8.41
CA THR A 132 -12.08 -10.22 7.92
C THR A 132 -10.57 -10.32 7.72
N LEU A 133 -9.95 -9.23 7.29
CA LEU A 133 -8.50 -9.16 7.19
C LEU A 133 -7.80 -9.25 8.55
N SER A 134 -8.25 -8.48 9.55
CA SER A 134 -7.71 -8.55 10.90
C SER A 134 -7.80 -9.97 11.48
N GLU A 135 -8.92 -10.65 11.28
CA GLU A 135 -9.14 -12.02 11.73
C GLU A 135 -8.22 -13.02 11.03
N TYR A 136 -7.89 -12.78 9.76
CA TYR A 136 -6.93 -13.58 9.03
C TYR A 136 -5.50 -13.34 9.55
N ILE A 137 -5.08 -12.08 9.67
CA ILE A 137 -3.74 -11.70 10.15
C ILE A 137 -3.50 -12.24 11.56
N SER A 138 -4.46 -12.09 12.48
CA SER A 138 -4.32 -12.58 13.86
C SER A 138 -4.24 -14.11 13.98
N LYS A 139 -4.58 -14.86 12.93
CA LYS A 139 -4.44 -16.34 12.87
C LYS A 139 -3.13 -16.79 12.22
N LEU A 140 -2.30 -15.86 11.72
CA LEU A 140 -1.03 -16.20 11.10
C LEU A 140 0.01 -16.48 12.19
N ASP A 141 0.34 -17.75 12.34
CA ASP A 141 1.53 -18.14 13.11
C ASP A 141 2.79 -17.59 12.41
N ASN A 142 3.71 -17.04 13.21
CA ASN A 142 5.01 -16.56 12.75
C ASN A 142 4.96 -15.46 11.67
N LEU A 143 3.99 -14.54 11.78
CA LEU A 143 4.03 -13.26 11.07
C LEU A 143 5.29 -12.49 11.49
N LYS A 144 6.21 -12.26 10.55
CA LYS A 144 7.47 -11.55 10.84
C LYS A 144 7.50 -10.16 10.26
N GLY A 145 6.65 -9.87 9.27
CA GLY A 145 6.51 -8.53 8.75
C GLY A 145 5.17 -8.27 8.09
N TYR A 146 4.95 -6.99 7.81
CA TYR A 146 3.74 -6.44 7.22
C TYR A 146 4.12 -5.21 6.40
N ILE A 147 3.62 -5.09 5.19
CA ILE A 147 4.01 -4.04 4.24
C ILE A 147 2.75 -3.52 3.56
N ALA A 148 2.31 -2.31 3.89
CA ALA A 148 1.23 -1.68 3.13
C ALA A 148 1.79 -0.93 1.90
N PHE A 149 1.09 -0.99 0.77
CA PHE A 149 1.38 -0.17 -0.41
C PHE A 149 0.26 0.84 -0.62
N HIS A 150 0.62 2.10 -0.72
CA HIS A 150 -0.26 3.21 -1.04
C HIS A 150 0.32 3.95 -2.24
N ALA A 151 -0.45 4.87 -2.81
CA ALA A 151 0.07 5.86 -3.74
C ALA A 151 -0.75 7.14 -3.56
N ASP A 152 -0.19 8.33 -3.68
CA ASP A 152 1.20 8.64 -4.01
C ASP A 152 1.92 9.43 -2.91
N ALA A 153 3.26 9.45 -2.96
CA ALA A 153 4.13 10.49 -2.37
C ALA A 153 5.63 10.17 -2.49
N GLN A 154 6.02 8.96 -2.90
CA GLN A 154 7.41 8.48 -2.85
C GLN A 154 8.00 8.52 -1.43
N LEU A 155 7.30 7.90 -0.47
CA LEU A 155 7.73 7.82 0.93
C LEU A 155 7.85 6.38 1.38
N LEU A 156 8.77 6.13 2.32
CA LEU A 156 8.75 4.93 3.15
C LEU A 156 8.47 5.32 4.59
N LEU A 157 7.32 4.87 5.09
CA LEU A 157 6.81 5.20 6.41
C LEU A 157 7.04 4.04 7.38
N LEU A 158 7.37 4.39 8.60
CA LEU A 158 7.49 3.50 9.76
C LEU A 158 6.39 3.81 10.79
N PRO A 159 6.09 2.89 11.72
CA PRO A 159 5.32 3.23 12.90
C PRO A 159 6.03 4.30 13.74
N TYR A 160 5.33 5.18 14.45
CA TYR A 160 3.87 5.27 14.51
C TYR A 160 3.30 6.33 13.57
N SER A 161 2.03 6.20 13.24
CA SER A 161 1.28 7.15 12.42
C SER A 161 0.65 8.24 13.27
N ASP A 162 0.32 7.97 14.55
CA ASP A 162 -0.29 8.94 15.47
C ASP A 162 0.73 9.68 16.36
N SER A 163 1.97 9.20 16.39
CA SER A 163 3.04 9.69 17.27
C SER A 163 4.38 9.75 16.55
N THR A 164 5.18 10.76 16.88
CA THR A 164 6.58 10.88 16.45
C THR A 164 7.54 10.19 17.43
N GLU A 165 7.01 9.46 18.40
CA GLU A 165 7.81 8.67 19.33
C GLU A 165 8.38 7.43 18.63
N HIS A 166 9.61 7.07 19.00
CA HIS A 166 10.33 5.93 18.46
C HIS A 166 10.34 4.80 19.48
N ASP A 167 9.97 3.60 19.06
CA ASP A 167 10.02 2.42 19.92
C ASP A 167 11.34 1.66 19.78
N GLN A 168 11.44 0.52 20.48
CA GLN A 168 12.64 -0.32 20.49
C GLN A 168 13.02 -0.90 19.11
N TYR A 169 12.12 -0.92 18.12
CA TYR A 169 12.38 -1.45 16.78
C TYR A 169 12.74 -0.37 15.76
N TYR A 170 12.54 0.92 16.10
CA TYR A 170 12.70 2.04 15.16
C TYR A 170 14.05 2.05 14.45
N ASP A 171 15.16 1.90 15.17
CA ASP A 171 16.50 1.95 14.58
C ASP A 171 16.74 0.83 13.56
N ASP A 172 16.26 -0.37 13.86
CA ASP A 172 16.33 -1.52 12.94
C ASP A 172 15.42 -1.30 11.73
N LEU A 173 14.19 -0.83 11.93
CA LEU A 173 13.26 -0.50 10.86
C LEU A 173 13.82 0.56 9.93
N LYS A 174 14.43 1.61 10.49
CA LYS A 174 15.08 2.67 9.73
C LYS A 174 16.23 2.13 8.89
N LYS A 175 17.06 1.26 9.45
CA LYS A 175 18.18 0.64 8.70
C LYS A 175 17.70 -0.29 7.60
N ILE A 176 16.69 -1.12 7.89
CA ILE A 176 16.07 -2.05 6.93
C ILE A 176 15.40 -1.26 5.80
N GLY A 177 14.61 -0.25 6.16
CA GLY A 177 13.93 0.62 5.20
C GLY A 177 14.91 1.38 4.32
N GLN A 178 16.02 1.90 4.87
CA GLN A 178 17.03 2.59 4.07
C GLN A 178 17.64 1.64 3.04
N THR A 179 17.98 0.42 3.46
CA THR A 179 18.52 -0.60 2.54
C THR A 179 17.50 -0.97 1.45
N SER A 180 16.21 -1.03 1.80
CA SER A 180 15.14 -1.18 0.83
C SER A 180 15.14 -0.05 -0.21
N LEU A 181 15.19 1.20 0.24
CA LEU A 181 15.19 2.36 -0.65
C LEU A 181 16.42 2.39 -1.55
N ASP A 182 17.60 2.05 -1.02
CA ASP A 182 18.85 1.99 -1.78
C ASP A 182 18.76 0.98 -2.93
N TYR A 183 18.15 -0.19 -2.69
CA TYR A 183 17.93 -1.20 -3.74
C TYR A 183 16.97 -0.71 -4.82
N GLY A 184 15.88 -0.04 -4.44
CA GLY A 184 14.94 0.55 -5.39
C GLY A 184 15.58 1.67 -6.22
N TYR A 185 16.33 2.55 -5.55
CA TYR A 185 17.07 3.64 -6.19
C TYR A 185 18.00 3.12 -7.28
N GLU A 186 18.66 1.97 -7.09
CA GLU A 186 19.56 1.43 -8.09
C GLU A 186 18.88 1.03 -9.41
N VAL A 187 17.56 0.77 -9.41
CA VAL A 187 16.78 0.40 -10.60
C VAL A 187 16.50 1.60 -11.49
N ASN A 188 15.84 2.63 -10.96
CA ASN A 188 15.32 3.76 -11.75
C ASN A 188 15.99 5.10 -11.42
N LYS A 189 16.87 5.15 -10.40
CA LYS A 189 17.43 6.39 -9.82
C LYS A 189 16.38 7.34 -9.25
N GLU A 190 15.23 6.79 -8.87
CA GLU A 190 14.13 7.52 -8.24
C GLU A 190 14.30 7.53 -6.73
N LYS A 191 14.12 8.70 -6.14
CA LYS A 191 14.31 8.90 -4.70
C LYS A 191 12.97 8.80 -4.00
N TYR A 192 12.95 8.05 -2.92
CA TYR A 192 11.88 8.07 -1.93
C TYR A 192 12.43 8.77 -0.68
N GLU A 193 11.60 9.56 -0.01
CA GLU A 193 11.96 10.13 1.29
C GLU A 193 11.68 9.13 2.41
N GLY A 194 12.33 9.35 3.57
CA GLY A 194 12.36 8.39 4.67
C GLY A 194 13.54 7.42 4.61
N PRO A 195 13.51 6.31 5.36
CA PRO A 195 12.43 5.91 6.28
C PRO A 195 12.39 6.72 7.57
N ALA A 196 11.19 7.08 8.01
CA ALA A 196 10.89 7.72 9.29
C ALA A 196 9.42 7.46 9.66
N THR A 197 8.99 7.89 10.85
CA THR A 197 7.60 7.64 11.26
C THR A 197 6.61 8.33 10.31
N ALA A 198 5.44 7.74 10.09
CA ALA A 198 4.38 8.37 9.28
C ALA A 198 4.01 9.76 9.83
N ALA A 199 4.00 9.93 11.16
CA ALA A 199 3.77 11.22 11.80
C ALA A 199 4.86 12.27 11.52
N GLU A 200 6.12 11.87 11.29
CA GLU A 200 7.24 12.77 10.95
C GLU A 200 7.23 13.18 9.47
N LEU A 201 6.90 12.25 8.56
CA LEU A 201 6.98 12.49 7.11
C LEU A 201 5.70 13.06 6.50
N LEU A 202 4.55 12.75 7.08
CA LEU A 202 3.25 13.18 6.59
C LEU A 202 2.55 14.05 7.64
N TYR A 203 1.65 13.43 8.38
CA TYR A 203 0.80 14.05 9.39
C TYR A 203 0.33 12.95 10.35
N LYS A 204 -0.14 13.38 11.52
CA LYS A 204 -0.64 12.44 12.52
C LYS A 204 -1.95 11.82 12.09
N ALA A 205 -2.03 10.51 12.19
CA ALA A 205 -3.18 9.71 11.83
C ALA A 205 -3.33 8.50 12.74
N SER A 206 -4.58 8.13 13.05
CA SER A 206 -4.91 6.99 13.88
C SER A 206 -5.64 5.91 13.09
N GLY A 207 -5.54 4.65 13.51
CA GLY A 207 -6.34 3.56 12.94
C GLY A 207 -5.74 2.91 11.69
N GLY A 208 -4.52 3.31 11.31
CA GLY A 208 -3.79 2.69 10.22
C GLY A 208 -3.41 1.24 10.51
N SER A 209 -3.44 0.41 9.46
CA SER A 209 -3.12 -1.02 9.52
C SER A 209 -1.68 -1.30 10.00
N MET A 210 -0.72 -0.47 9.59
CA MET A 210 0.70 -0.63 9.95
C MET A 210 0.87 -0.59 11.47
N ASP A 211 0.35 0.46 12.12
CA ASP A 211 0.40 0.62 13.57
C ASP A 211 -0.35 -0.50 14.29
N TRP A 212 -1.52 -0.92 13.79
CA TRP A 212 -2.27 -2.02 14.38
C TRP A 212 -1.49 -3.34 14.36
N VAL A 213 -0.87 -3.69 13.22
CA VAL A 213 -0.05 -4.91 13.12
C VAL A 213 1.22 -4.80 13.96
N HIS A 214 1.85 -3.63 13.99
CA HIS A 214 3.05 -3.38 14.78
C HIS A 214 2.79 -3.56 16.27
N GLN A 215 1.79 -2.85 16.78
CA GLN A 215 1.55 -2.72 18.22
C GLN A 215 0.63 -3.81 18.78
N THR A 216 -0.47 -4.12 18.09
CA THR A 216 -1.50 -5.03 18.61
C THR A 216 -1.19 -6.48 18.27
N VAL A 217 -0.74 -6.75 17.04
CA VAL A 217 -0.30 -8.11 16.65
C VAL A 217 1.13 -8.38 17.14
N GLY A 218 1.92 -7.35 17.45
CA GLY A 218 3.26 -7.49 17.99
C GLY A 218 4.28 -7.93 16.92
N THR A 219 4.07 -7.51 15.67
CA THR A 219 4.97 -7.83 14.55
C THR A 219 5.96 -6.70 14.36
N PRO A 220 7.27 -6.90 14.55
CA PRO A 220 8.23 -5.80 14.49
C PRO A 220 8.40 -5.17 13.11
N LEU A 221 8.47 -5.98 12.04
CA LEU A 221 8.80 -5.47 10.70
C LEU A 221 7.57 -4.93 9.99
N THR A 222 7.17 -3.70 10.29
CA THR A 222 6.04 -3.06 9.61
C THR A 222 6.47 -1.82 8.82
N PHE A 223 5.91 -1.66 7.62
CA PHE A 223 6.25 -0.58 6.70
C PHE A 223 5.03 -0.16 5.89
N THR A 224 4.93 1.11 5.52
CA THR A 224 4.02 1.59 4.47
C THR A 224 4.83 2.29 3.38
N TYR A 225 4.67 1.87 2.13
CA TYR A 225 5.26 2.53 0.97
C TYR A 225 4.21 3.42 0.31
N GLU A 226 4.46 4.72 0.26
CA GLU A 226 3.75 5.63 -0.63
C GLU A 226 4.47 5.63 -1.97
N LEU A 227 3.89 4.98 -2.98
CA LEU A 227 4.51 4.79 -4.28
C LEU A 227 4.57 6.10 -5.10
N ARG A 228 5.24 6.05 -6.25
CA ARG A 228 5.36 7.17 -7.20
C ARG A 228 4.01 7.62 -7.73
N GLY A 229 3.94 8.91 -7.98
CA GLY A 229 2.80 9.61 -8.56
C GLY A 229 2.85 11.07 -8.16
N ASN A 230 2.39 11.97 -9.03
CA ASN A 230 2.06 13.35 -8.65
C ASN A 230 0.54 13.51 -8.42
N HIS A 231 -0.19 12.43 -8.71
CA HIS A 231 -1.61 12.20 -8.54
C HIS A 231 -1.84 10.69 -8.79
N PHE A 232 -2.99 10.17 -8.36
CA PHE A 232 -3.34 8.75 -8.49
C PHE A 232 -3.33 8.18 -9.92
N HIS A 233 -3.33 9.03 -10.95
CA HIS A 233 -3.18 8.57 -12.33
C HIS A 233 -1.70 8.34 -12.69
N TRP A 234 -1.27 7.08 -12.69
CA TRP A 234 0.05 6.67 -13.16
C TRP A 234 -0.05 6.07 -14.58
N PRO A 235 0.84 6.44 -15.53
CA PRO A 235 0.76 5.89 -16.88
C PRO A 235 0.90 4.37 -16.90
N SER A 236 -0.03 3.66 -17.53
CA SER A 236 -0.07 2.19 -17.45
C SER A 236 1.14 1.51 -18.08
N ASN A 237 1.76 2.13 -19.09
CA ASN A 237 3.00 1.67 -19.70
C ASN A 237 4.22 1.79 -18.77
N ARG A 238 4.09 2.55 -17.67
CA ARG A 238 5.10 2.71 -16.61
C ARG A 238 4.81 1.86 -15.37
N ILE A 239 3.81 0.99 -15.40
CA ILE A 239 3.60 0.01 -14.32
C ILE A 239 4.83 -0.92 -14.17
N PRO A 240 5.46 -1.45 -15.24
CA PRO A 240 6.61 -2.34 -15.09
C PRO A 240 7.82 -1.69 -14.41
N GLU A 241 8.17 -0.44 -14.76
CA GLU A 241 9.35 0.22 -14.17
C GLU A 241 9.22 0.37 -12.65
N GLN A 242 8.03 0.69 -12.16
CA GLN A 242 7.76 0.79 -10.73
C GLN A 242 7.67 -0.59 -10.08
N GLY A 243 7.09 -1.58 -10.78
CA GLY A 243 7.07 -2.97 -10.32
C GLY A 243 8.48 -3.57 -10.12
N ASP A 244 9.40 -3.29 -11.04
CA ASP A 244 10.80 -3.73 -10.96
C ASP A 244 11.53 -3.08 -9.77
N GLU A 245 11.33 -1.77 -9.57
CA GLU A 245 11.84 -1.02 -8.42
C GLU A 245 11.32 -1.57 -7.09
N VAL A 246 10.00 -1.71 -6.94
CA VAL A 246 9.38 -2.24 -5.72
C VAL A 246 9.85 -3.68 -5.46
N THR A 247 10.04 -4.48 -6.50
CA THR A 247 10.60 -5.83 -6.36
C THR A 247 12.01 -5.78 -5.75
N GLN A 248 12.88 -4.88 -6.22
CA GLN A 248 14.21 -4.72 -5.63
C GLN A 248 14.15 -4.14 -4.20
N MET A 249 13.23 -3.22 -3.92
CA MET A 249 12.98 -2.73 -2.57
C MET A 249 12.68 -3.89 -1.61
N MET A 250 11.80 -4.82 -2.00
CA MET A 250 11.49 -6.01 -1.20
C MET A 250 12.71 -6.92 -0.99
N VAL A 251 13.60 -7.03 -1.98
CA VAL A 251 14.87 -7.76 -1.84
C VAL A 251 15.80 -7.07 -0.84
N GLY A 252 15.95 -5.75 -0.91
CA GLY A 252 16.77 -4.96 0.03
C GLY A 252 16.25 -5.08 1.47
N LEU A 253 14.94 -4.89 1.65
CA LEU A 253 14.23 -5.04 2.94
C LEU A 253 14.51 -6.41 3.54
N THR A 254 14.21 -7.48 2.81
CA THR A 254 14.36 -8.85 3.33
C THR A 254 15.82 -9.26 3.52
N THR A 255 16.75 -8.68 2.76
CA THR A 255 18.18 -8.90 2.91
C THR A 255 18.69 -8.31 4.22
N GLU A 256 18.38 -7.04 4.51
CA GLU A 256 18.84 -6.40 5.73
C GLU A 256 18.15 -6.97 6.98
N ALA A 257 16.84 -7.22 6.90
CA ALA A 257 16.09 -7.88 7.98
C ALA A 257 16.69 -9.26 8.32
N ARG A 258 17.16 -10.01 7.32
CA ARG A 258 17.87 -11.29 7.55
C ARG A 258 19.20 -11.10 8.28
N LYS A 259 19.99 -10.08 7.91
CA LYS A 259 21.28 -9.79 8.58
C LYS A 259 21.09 -9.40 10.05
N LEU A 260 20.01 -8.69 10.35
CA LEU A 260 19.64 -8.30 11.72
C LEU A 260 18.95 -9.43 12.51
N GLY A 261 18.72 -10.59 11.90
CA GLY A 261 18.25 -11.79 12.60
C GLY A 261 16.74 -11.96 12.70
N TYR A 262 15.92 -11.10 12.07
CA TYR A 262 14.45 -11.16 12.15
C TYR A 262 13.83 -12.44 11.54
N PHE A 263 14.58 -13.17 10.71
CA PHE A 263 14.16 -14.43 10.10
C PHE A 263 14.88 -15.66 10.66
N SER A 264 15.72 -15.48 11.68
CA SER A 264 16.34 -16.59 12.40
C SER A 264 15.28 -17.26 13.30
N LYS A 265 15.39 -18.58 13.50
CA LYS A 265 14.56 -19.26 14.51
C LYS A 265 15.09 -18.88 15.89
N ASN A 266 14.20 -18.45 16.79
CA ASN A 266 14.38 -18.71 18.21
C ASN A 266 14.17 -20.20 18.46
#